data_AF-A0A1J5TQK9-F1
#
_entry.id   AF-A0A1J5TQK9-F1
#
_cell.length_a   1.000
_cell.length_b   1.000
_cell.length_c   1.000
_cell.angle_alpha   90.00
_cell.angle_beta   90.00
_cell.angle_gamma   90.00
#
_symmetry.space_group_name_H-M   'P 1'
#
loop_
_entity.id
_entity.type
_entity.pdbx_description
1 polymer ?
#
loop_
_entity_poly.entity_id
_entity_poly.type
_entity_poly.pdbx_seq_one_letter_code
_entity_poly.pdbx_strand_id
1 'polypeptide(L)'
;MRQNSIIPPVKSSPFPHVVVEDFLDEDTLDLVIDALAGLEYSFSESDLFSYWASVKLTDIDHPALNVLRKDLGDKMWRDEVANAFKVSKLSKIDMAAYVYGLGDFLLPHDDQVEDRVIAYSLHLTPDLEEEDGGSLDLFEEDKDGKSKLVKRVIPKFNSLNMFEVSATSWHQVSEILTDIQRLTLTGWYHV
;
A
#
# COMPACT_ATOMS: atom_id res chain seq x y z
N MET A 1 14.09 -1.73 11.46
CA MET A 1 14.73 -1.06 10.34
C MET A 1 14.28 -1.82 9.11
N ARG A 2 14.50 -1.23 7.94
CA ARG A 2 14.31 -1.94 6.68
C ARG A 2 15.26 -3.15 6.62
N GLN A 3 14.68 -4.35 6.57
CA GLN A 3 15.40 -5.61 6.37
C GLN A 3 15.73 -5.81 4.90
N ASN A 4 14.78 -5.51 4.01
CA ASN A 4 14.98 -5.65 2.57
C ASN A 4 15.13 -4.28 1.90
N SER A 5 16.34 -3.99 1.43
CA SER A 5 16.67 -2.74 0.72
C SER A 5 16.82 -2.91 -0.78
N ILE A 6 16.53 -4.11 -1.33
CA ILE A 6 16.62 -4.40 -2.76
C ILE A 6 15.23 -4.63 -3.30
N ILE A 7 14.85 -3.87 -4.32
CA ILE A 7 13.56 -4.03 -4.98
C ILE A 7 13.67 -5.16 -6.02
N PRO A 8 12.83 -6.22 -5.96
CA PRO A 8 12.79 -7.24 -6.99
C PRO A 8 12.45 -6.66 -8.37
N PRO A 9 12.65 -7.41 -9.47
CA PRO A 9 12.28 -6.92 -10.80
C PRO A 9 10.80 -6.49 -10.87
N VAL A 10 10.57 -5.24 -11.29
CA VAL A 10 9.23 -4.68 -11.50
C VAL A 10 8.55 -5.43 -12.65
N LYS A 11 7.34 -5.94 -12.39
CA LYS A 11 6.49 -6.59 -13.39
C LYS A 11 5.77 -5.53 -14.21
N SER A 12 5.77 -5.65 -15.53
CA SER A 12 5.19 -4.63 -16.42
C SER A 12 3.69 -4.76 -16.68
N SER A 13 3.10 -5.95 -16.50
CA SER A 13 1.67 -6.21 -16.71
C SER A 13 1.01 -6.61 -15.39
N PRO A 14 -0.12 -6.00 -15.02
CA PRO A 14 -0.95 -5.14 -15.88
C PRO A 14 -0.48 -3.70 -16.08
N PHE A 15 0.28 -3.21 -15.13
CA PHE A 15 1.06 -1.98 -15.17
C PHE A 15 2.29 -2.19 -14.27
N PRO A 16 3.30 -1.31 -14.30
CA PRO A 16 4.49 -1.46 -13.47
C PRO A 16 4.13 -1.62 -11.97
N HIS A 17 4.43 -2.79 -11.41
CA HIS A 17 4.21 -3.09 -9.99
C HIS A 17 5.20 -4.12 -9.46
N VAL A 18 5.41 -4.13 -8.14
CA VAL A 18 6.32 -5.03 -7.44
C VAL A 18 5.84 -5.31 -6.02
N VAL A 19 6.24 -6.45 -5.48
CA VAL A 19 6.05 -6.81 -4.07
C VAL A 19 7.44 -7.05 -3.47
N VAL A 20 7.76 -6.32 -2.40
CA VAL A 20 8.96 -6.53 -1.59
C VAL A 20 8.52 -7.26 -0.33
N GLU A 21 8.84 -8.54 -0.24
CA GLU A 21 8.56 -9.36 0.95
C GLU A 21 9.62 -9.10 2.04
N ASP A 22 9.25 -9.36 3.30
CA ASP A 22 10.10 -9.17 4.49
C ASP A 22 10.72 -7.76 4.57
N PHE A 23 9.89 -6.73 4.43
CA PHE A 23 10.35 -5.35 4.28
C PHE A 23 11.03 -4.82 5.55
N LEU A 24 10.43 -5.01 6.73
CA LEU A 24 10.97 -4.61 8.02
C LEU A 24 11.58 -5.79 8.78
N ASP A 25 12.58 -5.54 9.62
CA ASP A 25 13.00 -6.51 10.63
C ASP A 25 11.94 -6.69 11.73
N GLU A 26 11.99 -7.83 12.42
CA GLU A 26 11.02 -8.25 13.45
C GLU A 26 10.86 -7.19 14.55
N ASP A 27 11.96 -6.69 15.12
CA ASP A 27 11.93 -5.67 16.18
C ASP A 27 11.18 -4.40 15.76
N THR A 28 11.35 -3.96 14.50
CA THR A 28 10.68 -2.75 14.02
C THR A 28 9.28 -3.00 13.53
N LEU A 29 9.02 -4.18 12.99
CA LEU A 29 7.67 -4.61 12.64
C LEU A 29 6.77 -4.58 13.88
N ASP A 30 7.22 -5.16 14.99
CA ASP A 30 6.51 -5.15 16.28
C ASP A 30 6.27 -3.72 16.78
N LEU A 31 7.33 -2.89 16.80
CA LEU A 31 7.21 -1.48 17.23
C LEU A 31 6.23 -0.67 16.37
N VAL A 32 6.18 -0.95 15.07
CA VAL A 32 5.27 -0.29 14.13
C VAL A 32 3.83 -0.75 14.36
N ILE A 33 3.59 -2.05 14.49
CA ILE A 33 2.26 -2.59 14.76
C ILE A 33 1.71 -2.04 16.08
N ASP A 34 2.51 -2.04 17.15
CA ASP A 34 2.13 -1.48 18.45
C ASP A 34 1.77 0.01 18.34
N ALA A 35 2.58 0.78 17.61
CA ALA A 35 2.34 2.20 17.42
C ALA A 35 1.05 2.47 16.62
N LEU A 36 0.77 1.66 15.59
CA LEU A 36 -0.43 1.80 14.77
C LEU A 36 -1.69 1.32 15.51
N ALA A 37 -1.58 0.31 16.37
CA ALA A 37 -2.68 -0.16 17.22
C ALA A 37 -3.10 0.89 18.26
N GLY A 38 -2.17 1.77 18.68
CA GLY A 38 -2.43 2.87 19.60
C GLY A 38 -3.07 4.12 18.97
N LEU A 39 -3.30 4.14 17.66
CA LEU A 39 -3.91 5.28 16.98
C LEU A 39 -5.44 5.30 17.11
N GLU A 40 -6.02 6.49 17.04
CA GLU A 40 -7.45 6.65 16.81
C GLU A 40 -7.75 6.49 15.31
N TYR A 41 -8.78 5.69 15.02
CA TYR A 41 -9.30 5.51 13.67
C TYR A 41 -10.73 6.03 13.59
N SER A 42 -11.03 6.69 12.48
CA SER A 42 -12.39 7.13 12.16
C SER A 42 -12.94 6.29 11.02
N PHE A 43 -14.16 5.78 11.20
CA PHE A 43 -14.87 5.11 10.12
C PHE A 43 -15.21 6.12 9.02
N SER A 44 -15.01 5.71 7.77
CA SER A 44 -15.33 6.51 6.59
C SER A 44 -15.92 5.61 5.53
N GLU A 45 -17.04 6.05 4.95
CA GLU A 45 -17.77 5.34 3.91
C GLU A 45 -18.20 6.33 2.83
N SER A 46 -18.16 5.87 1.58
CA SER A 46 -18.67 6.57 0.40
C SER A 46 -19.15 5.53 -0.63
N ASP A 47 -19.56 6.01 -1.81
CA ASP A 47 -19.81 5.14 -2.96
C ASP A 47 -18.57 4.38 -3.43
N LEU A 48 -17.36 4.91 -3.18
CA LEU A 48 -16.09 4.32 -3.60
C LEU A 48 -15.49 3.37 -2.55
N PHE A 49 -15.77 3.53 -1.27
CA PHE A 49 -15.07 2.79 -0.22
C PHE A 49 -15.85 2.67 1.10
N SER A 50 -15.46 1.69 1.91
CA SER A 50 -15.78 1.58 3.33
C SER A 50 -14.53 1.09 4.06
N TYR A 51 -14.05 1.82 5.07
CA TYR A 51 -12.92 1.44 5.93
C TYR A 51 -12.77 2.37 7.14
N TRP A 52 -11.86 2.02 8.04
CA TRP A 52 -11.40 2.88 9.13
C TRP A 52 -10.04 3.49 8.78
N ALA A 53 -9.90 4.81 8.91
CA ALA A 53 -8.66 5.51 8.59
C ALA A 53 -8.10 6.26 9.80
N SER A 54 -6.77 6.25 9.95
CA SER A 54 -6.08 7.15 10.87
C SER A 54 -5.99 8.56 10.29
N VAL A 55 -5.56 9.52 11.11
CA VAL A 55 -5.05 10.80 10.58
C VAL A 55 -3.82 10.57 9.69
N LYS A 56 -3.46 11.56 8.86
CA LYS A 56 -2.20 11.55 8.12
C LYS A 56 -1.02 11.47 9.08
N LEU A 57 -0.15 10.47 8.90
CA LEU A 57 0.96 10.17 9.80
C LEU A 57 2.29 10.80 9.36
N THR A 58 2.30 11.46 8.20
CA THR A 58 3.50 12.06 7.58
C THR A 58 4.22 13.03 8.51
N ASP A 59 3.49 13.81 9.30
CA ASP A 59 4.07 14.87 10.15
C ASP A 59 3.95 14.57 11.65
N ILE A 60 3.47 13.37 12.02
CA ILE A 60 3.32 12.96 13.42
C ILE A 60 4.69 12.58 13.99
N ASP A 61 5.11 13.27 15.05
CA ASP A 61 6.34 12.95 15.77
C ASP A 61 6.11 11.83 16.80
N HIS A 62 6.42 10.60 16.40
CA HIS A 62 6.37 9.41 17.25
C HIS A 62 7.56 8.50 16.93
N PRO A 63 8.30 7.96 17.94
CA PRO A 63 9.54 7.21 17.68
C PRO A 63 9.41 6.10 16.64
N ALA A 64 8.39 5.24 16.74
CA ALA A 64 8.16 4.16 15.79
C ALA A 64 7.76 4.67 14.39
N LEU A 65 6.92 5.71 14.32
CA LEU A 65 6.49 6.30 13.04
C LEU A 65 7.65 7.04 12.36
N ASN A 66 8.57 7.61 13.12
CA ASN A 66 9.78 8.25 12.61
C ASN A 66 10.73 7.22 11.98
N VAL A 67 10.88 6.04 12.60
CA VAL A 67 11.63 4.91 12.02
C VAL A 67 10.96 4.45 10.74
N LEU A 68 9.65 4.20 10.77
CA LEU A 68 8.88 3.76 9.60
C LEU A 68 8.95 4.76 8.44
N ARG A 69 8.80 6.06 8.72
CA ARG A 69 8.92 7.12 7.71
C ARG A 69 10.31 7.15 7.08
N LYS A 70 11.36 6.87 7.87
CA LYS A 70 12.73 6.77 7.36
C LYS A 70 12.90 5.52 6.50
N ASP A 71 12.41 4.37 6.93
CA ASP A 71 12.54 3.11 6.20
C ASP A 71 11.77 3.14 4.86
N LEU A 72 10.59 3.77 4.83
CA LEU A 72 9.78 3.95 3.61
C LEU A 72 10.20 5.15 2.76
N GLY A 73 11.03 6.05 3.28
CA GLY A 73 11.07 7.40 2.75
C GLY A 73 12.41 8.09 2.84
N ASP A 74 13.51 7.43 3.24
CA ASP A 74 14.83 8.07 3.18
C ASP A 74 15.32 8.25 1.73
N LYS A 75 16.34 9.09 1.56
CA LYS A 75 16.86 9.41 0.21
C LYS A 75 17.33 8.16 -0.54
N MET A 76 18.00 7.24 0.14
CA MET A 76 18.56 6.05 -0.48
C MET A 76 17.44 5.15 -1.02
N TRP A 77 16.39 4.96 -0.24
CA TRP A 77 15.23 4.20 -0.65
C TRP A 77 14.46 4.86 -1.79
N ARG A 78 14.21 6.17 -1.70
CA ARG A 78 13.52 6.90 -2.77
C ARG A 78 14.28 6.85 -4.09
N ASP A 79 15.61 6.94 -4.05
CA ASP A 79 16.45 6.78 -5.24
C ASP A 79 16.34 5.35 -5.82
N GLU A 80 16.31 4.33 -4.96
CA GLU A 80 16.12 2.92 -5.37
C GLU A 80 14.74 2.70 -6.00
N VAL A 81 13.68 3.21 -5.39
CA VAL A 81 12.31 3.15 -5.95
C VAL A 81 12.26 3.84 -7.31
N ALA A 82 12.83 5.05 -7.43
CA ALA A 82 12.86 5.78 -8.69
C ALA A 82 13.61 5.00 -9.79
N ASN A 83 14.75 4.37 -9.45
CA ASN A 83 15.53 3.57 -10.38
C ASN A 83 14.79 2.28 -10.80
N ALA A 84 14.16 1.58 -9.86
CA ALA A 84 13.45 0.33 -10.11
C ALA A 84 12.26 0.53 -11.08
N PHE A 85 11.50 1.60 -10.87
CA PHE A 85 10.36 1.97 -11.73
C PHE A 85 10.75 2.80 -12.96
N LYS A 86 12.00 3.27 -13.04
CA LYS A 86 12.51 4.15 -14.11
C LYS A 86 11.73 5.48 -14.22
N VAL A 87 11.34 6.02 -13.08
CA VAL A 87 10.60 7.29 -12.96
C VAL A 87 11.52 8.45 -12.61
N SER A 88 10.96 9.67 -12.60
CA SER A 88 11.66 10.85 -12.12
C SER A 88 12.01 10.74 -10.62
N LYS A 89 12.89 11.62 -10.18
CA LYS A 89 13.34 11.68 -8.79
C LYS A 89 12.14 11.92 -7.84
N LEU A 90 12.08 11.13 -6.77
CA LEU A 90 11.05 11.23 -5.74
C LEU A 90 11.53 12.08 -4.56
N SER A 91 10.75 13.10 -4.19
CA SER A 91 11.13 14.11 -3.20
C SER A 91 10.68 13.79 -1.77
N LYS A 92 9.45 13.27 -1.63
CA LYS A 92 8.76 13.06 -0.35
C LYS A 92 7.81 11.86 -0.45
N ILE A 93 7.34 11.43 0.71
CA ILE A 93 6.24 10.47 0.86
C ILE A 93 5.13 11.10 1.68
N ASP A 94 3.92 10.58 1.55
CA ASP A 94 2.92 10.64 2.60
C ASP A 94 2.51 9.24 3.06
N MET A 95 1.85 9.15 4.21
CA MET A 95 1.39 7.86 4.76
C MET A 95 0.22 8.05 5.71
N ALA A 96 -0.72 7.11 5.66
CA ALA A 96 -1.82 6.94 6.61
C ALA A 96 -2.08 5.44 6.83
N ALA A 97 -2.65 5.09 7.98
CA ALA A 97 -3.03 3.72 8.28
C ALA A 97 -4.51 3.50 8.04
N TYR A 98 -4.85 2.31 7.56
CA TYR A 98 -6.20 1.89 7.23
C TYR A 98 -6.46 0.52 7.83
N VAL A 99 -7.67 0.32 8.36
CA VAL A 99 -8.18 -0.96 8.83
C VAL A 99 -9.45 -1.28 8.05
N TYR A 100 -9.45 -2.44 7.39
CA TYR A 100 -10.62 -3.00 6.71
C TYR A 100 -11.15 -4.16 7.57
N GLY A 101 -12.39 -4.04 8.05
CA GLY A 101 -13.13 -5.11 8.72
C GLY A 101 -14.10 -5.82 7.78
N LEU A 102 -14.89 -6.77 8.30
CA LEU A 102 -15.91 -7.49 7.53
C LEU A 102 -16.83 -6.53 6.75
N GLY A 103 -16.90 -6.71 5.43
CA GLY A 103 -17.69 -5.89 4.51
C GLY A 103 -17.02 -4.59 4.04
N ASP A 104 -15.84 -4.23 4.58
CA ASP A 104 -15.08 -3.08 4.10
C ASP A 104 -14.42 -3.35 2.75
N PHE A 105 -14.27 -2.32 1.92
CA PHE A 105 -13.75 -2.39 0.55
C PHE A 105 -13.18 -1.05 0.07
N LEU A 106 -12.46 -1.08 -1.05
CA LEU A 106 -12.13 0.11 -1.83
C LEU A 106 -12.28 -0.24 -3.31
N LEU A 107 -13.30 0.29 -3.98
CA LEU A 107 -13.67 -0.04 -5.35
C LEU A 107 -12.62 0.44 -6.38
N PRO A 108 -12.72 -0.01 -7.65
CA PRO A 108 -11.74 0.31 -8.69
C PRO A 108 -11.50 1.81 -8.88
N HIS A 109 -10.23 2.22 -8.82
CA HIS A 109 -9.73 3.58 -9.05
C HIS A 109 -8.27 3.54 -9.55
N ASP A 110 -7.72 4.67 -9.99
CA ASP A 110 -6.40 4.74 -10.63
C ASP A 110 -5.34 5.53 -9.84
N ASP A 111 -5.73 6.08 -8.69
CA ASP A 111 -4.92 6.92 -7.81
C ASP A 111 -4.41 8.24 -8.40
N GLN A 112 -4.96 8.68 -9.55
CA GLN A 112 -4.53 9.91 -10.22
C GLN A 112 -4.86 11.17 -9.42
N VAL A 113 -3.87 11.62 -8.66
CA VAL A 113 -3.83 12.93 -8.02
C VAL A 113 -2.50 13.57 -8.38
N GLU A 114 -2.49 14.90 -8.52
CA GLU A 114 -1.30 15.69 -8.80
C GLU A 114 -0.13 15.30 -7.87
N ASP A 115 1.08 15.28 -8.44
CA ASP A 115 2.35 14.91 -7.83
C ASP A 115 2.56 13.44 -7.42
N ARG A 116 1.54 12.57 -7.41
CA ARG A 116 1.71 11.15 -7.09
C ARG A 116 2.41 10.40 -8.24
N VAL A 117 3.45 9.64 -7.91
CA VAL A 117 4.22 8.86 -8.89
C VAL A 117 4.15 7.37 -8.61
N ILE A 118 4.40 6.96 -7.36
CA ILE A 118 4.38 5.55 -6.95
C ILE A 118 3.43 5.43 -5.76
N ALA A 119 2.40 4.61 -5.90
CA ALA A 119 1.57 4.21 -4.77
C ALA A 119 2.22 3.04 -4.04
N TYR A 120 2.06 2.98 -2.72
CA TYR A 120 2.55 1.87 -1.92
C TYR A 120 1.60 1.48 -0.78
N SER A 121 1.65 0.21 -0.41
CA SER A 121 0.95 -0.34 0.76
C SER A 121 1.83 -1.36 1.48
N LEU A 122 2.08 -1.13 2.77
CA LEU A 122 2.74 -2.06 3.68
C LEU A 122 1.68 -2.83 4.45
N HIS A 123 1.67 -4.16 4.31
CA HIS A 123 0.63 -5.03 4.86
C HIS A 123 1.08 -5.63 6.19
N LEU A 124 0.25 -5.45 7.22
CA LEU A 124 0.62 -5.68 8.63
C LEU A 124 -0.34 -6.64 9.34
N THR A 125 -1.13 -7.40 8.58
CA THR A 125 -1.99 -8.47 9.11
C THR A 125 -1.37 -9.83 8.79
N PRO A 126 -1.10 -10.67 9.81
CA PRO A 126 -0.65 -12.04 9.62
C PRO A 126 -1.78 -12.93 9.09
N ASP A 127 -1.40 -14.04 8.44
CA ASP A 127 -2.29 -15.15 8.07
C ASP A 127 -3.52 -14.74 7.22
N LEU A 128 -3.40 -13.70 6.39
CA LEU A 128 -4.43 -13.30 5.43
C LEU A 128 -4.46 -14.26 4.24
N GLU A 129 -5.58 -14.96 4.07
CA GLU A 129 -5.77 -15.96 3.00
C GLU A 129 -6.73 -15.45 1.90
N GLU A 130 -6.85 -16.19 0.80
CA GLU A 130 -7.71 -15.79 -0.32
C GLU A 130 -9.20 -15.74 0.08
N GLU A 131 -9.63 -16.63 0.97
CA GLU A 131 -11.02 -16.71 1.44
C GLU A 131 -11.44 -15.52 2.30
N ASP A 132 -10.49 -14.80 2.90
CA ASP A 132 -10.75 -13.61 3.71
C ASP A 132 -11.10 -12.39 2.86
N GLY A 133 -10.80 -12.43 1.55
CA GLY A 133 -10.93 -11.27 0.69
C GLY A 133 -9.82 -10.25 0.91
N GLY A 134 -10.11 -8.94 0.86
CA GLY A 134 -9.11 -7.90 1.13
C GLY A 134 -7.92 -7.82 0.16
N SER A 135 -8.01 -8.50 -0.98
CA SER A 135 -6.93 -8.62 -1.95
C SER A 135 -6.71 -7.32 -2.73
N LEU A 136 -5.46 -7.08 -3.14
CA LEU A 136 -5.14 -6.03 -4.11
C LEU A 136 -5.39 -6.58 -5.52
N ASP A 137 -6.50 -6.13 -6.09
CA ASP A 137 -7.00 -6.55 -7.40
C ASP A 137 -6.57 -5.53 -8.45
N LEU A 138 -5.91 -5.98 -9.52
CA LEU A 138 -5.38 -5.14 -10.59
C LEU A 138 -6.11 -5.41 -11.91
N PHE A 139 -6.49 -4.33 -12.59
CA PHE A 139 -7.30 -4.37 -13.80
C PHE A 139 -6.50 -3.93 -15.03
N GLU A 140 -6.92 -4.45 -16.19
CA GLU A 140 -6.55 -3.92 -17.51
C GLU A 140 -7.82 -3.50 -18.25
N GLU A 141 -7.69 -2.53 -19.14
CA GLU A 141 -8.70 -2.24 -20.13
C GLU A 141 -8.72 -3.36 -21.18
N ASP A 142 -9.88 -3.97 -21.39
CA ASP A 142 -10.07 -4.95 -22.45
C ASP A 142 -10.26 -4.28 -23.83
N LYS A 143 -10.37 -5.09 -24.88
CA LYS A 143 -10.49 -4.59 -26.27
C LYS A 143 -11.77 -3.78 -26.52
N ASP A 144 -12.77 -3.91 -25.66
CA ASP A 144 -14.06 -3.23 -25.75
C ASP A 144 -14.12 -2.00 -24.83
N GLY A 145 -13.00 -1.62 -24.20
CA GLY A 145 -12.89 -0.49 -23.28
C GLY A 145 -13.43 -0.78 -21.89
N LYS A 146 -13.61 -2.05 -21.51
CA LYS A 146 -14.10 -2.45 -20.19
C LYS A 146 -12.95 -2.83 -19.27
N SER A 147 -13.04 -2.41 -18.02
CA SER A 147 -12.10 -2.83 -16.99
C SER A 147 -12.30 -4.32 -16.68
N LYS A 148 -11.22 -5.10 -16.78
CA LYS A 148 -11.19 -6.54 -16.49
C LYS A 148 -10.15 -6.82 -15.41
N LEU A 149 -10.57 -7.53 -14.36
CA LEU A 149 -9.64 -8.06 -13.36
C LEU A 149 -8.71 -9.08 -14.03
N VAL A 150 -7.40 -8.82 -14.02
CA VAL A 150 -6.40 -9.71 -14.62
C VAL A 150 -5.41 -10.26 -13.61
N LYS A 151 -5.32 -9.66 -12.44
CA LYS A 151 -4.42 -10.13 -11.39
C LYS A 151 -4.98 -9.83 -10.00
N ARG A 152 -4.90 -10.84 -9.13
CA ARG A 152 -5.15 -10.73 -7.70
C ARG A 152 -3.85 -10.90 -6.95
N VAL A 153 -3.58 -10.02 -6.00
CA VAL A 153 -2.44 -10.10 -5.08
C VAL A 153 -2.99 -10.24 -3.67
N ILE A 154 -2.84 -11.44 -3.09
CA ILE A 154 -3.12 -11.67 -1.67
C ILE A 154 -1.99 -11.01 -0.87
N PRO A 155 -2.30 -10.00 -0.04
CA PRO A 155 -1.27 -9.31 0.71
C PRO A 155 -0.59 -10.24 1.71
N LYS A 156 0.75 -10.26 1.70
CA LYS A 156 1.51 -11.04 2.66
C LYS A 156 1.88 -10.17 3.85
N PHE A 157 1.97 -10.77 5.02
CA PHE A 157 2.47 -10.08 6.20
C PHE A 157 3.88 -9.52 5.95
N ASN A 158 4.13 -8.30 6.40
CA ASN A 158 5.39 -7.58 6.21
C ASN A 158 5.83 -7.41 4.74
N SER A 159 4.87 -7.40 3.80
CA SER A 159 5.16 -7.10 2.40
C SER A 159 4.82 -5.66 2.04
N LEU A 160 5.72 -5.00 1.30
CA LEU A 160 5.49 -3.69 0.69
C LEU A 160 5.12 -3.87 -0.78
N ASN A 161 3.86 -3.60 -1.11
CA ASN A 161 3.39 -3.57 -2.49
C ASN A 161 3.59 -2.15 -3.05
N MET A 162 4.11 -2.03 -4.25
CA MET A 162 4.30 -0.75 -4.93
C MET A 162 3.88 -0.83 -6.39
N PHE A 163 3.32 0.25 -6.94
CA PHE A 163 3.02 0.37 -8.36
C PHE A 163 3.10 1.81 -8.85
N GLU A 164 3.34 1.98 -10.15
CA GLU A 164 3.37 3.29 -10.80
C GLU A 164 1.94 3.82 -11.00
N VAL A 165 1.71 5.06 -10.58
CA VAL A 165 0.44 5.78 -10.75
C VAL A 165 0.36 6.28 -12.20
N SER A 166 -0.73 5.92 -12.89
CA SER A 166 -0.95 6.22 -14.30
C SER A 166 -2.44 6.19 -14.64
N ALA A 167 -2.83 6.52 -15.88
CA ALA A 167 -4.24 6.44 -16.32
C ALA A 167 -4.76 5.01 -16.42
N THR A 168 -3.85 4.05 -16.34
CA THR A 168 -4.11 2.63 -16.53
C THR A 168 -3.86 1.83 -15.26
N SER A 169 -3.44 2.45 -14.15
CA SER A 169 -3.17 1.76 -12.87
C SER A 169 -4.44 1.45 -12.08
N TRP A 170 -5.47 0.94 -12.77
CA TRP A 170 -6.75 0.61 -12.16
C TRP A 170 -6.60 -0.55 -11.19
N HIS A 171 -7.01 -0.32 -9.94
CA HIS A 171 -6.91 -1.30 -8.88
C HIS A 171 -8.01 -1.11 -7.83
N GLN A 172 -8.25 -2.13 -7.02
CA GLN A 172 -9.20 -2.10 -5.91
C GLN A 172 -8.64 -2.88 -4.71
N VAL A 173 -9.22 -2.67 -3.53
CA VAL A 173 -9.16 -3.62 -2.41
C VAL A 173 -10.47 -4.38 -2.41
N SER A 174 -10.42 -5.69 -2.69
CA SER A 174 -11.64 -6.52 -2.67
C SER A 174 -12.26 -6.53 -1.27
N GLU A 175 -13.57 -6.70 -1.20
CA GLU A 175 -14.31 -6.78 0.06
C GLU A 175 -13.69 -7.81 1.02
N ILE A 176 -13.67 -7.49 2.31
CA ILE A 176 -13.32 -8.44 3.38
C ILE A 176 -14.54 -9.33 3.65
N LEU A 177 -14.35 -10.65 3.60
CA LEU A 177 -15.43 -11.64 3.64
C LEU A 177 -15.53 -12.40 4.98
N THR A 178 -14.53 -12.24 5.84
CA THR A 178 -14.43 -12.92 7.14
C THR A 178 -14.27 -11.91 8.28
N ASP A 179 -14.45 -12.35 9.52
CA ASP A 179 -14.32 -11.50 10.71
C ASP A 179 -12.84 -11.28 11.08
N ILE A 180 -12.15 -10.53 10.23
CA ILE A 180 -10.74 -10.13 10.40
C ILE A 180 -10.61 -8.61 10.39
N GLN A 181 -9.46 -8.12 10.87
CA GLN A 181 -9.06 -6.71 10.74
C GLN A 181 -7.78 -6.62 9.91
N ARG A 182 -7.93 -6.20 8.66
CA ARG A 182 -6.80 -6.01 7.75
C ARG A 182 -6.19 -4.62 7.95
N LEU A 183 -5.07 -4.56 8.66
CA LEU A 183 -4.27 -3.36 8.89
C LEU A 183 -3.27 -3.16 7.74
N THR A 184 -3.30 -1.97 7.15
CA THR A 184 -2.39 -1.58 6.06
C THR A 184 -1.94 -0.14 6.26
N LEU A 185 -0.64 0.12 6.08
CA LEU A 185 -0.14 1.48 5.93
C LEU A 185 -0.01 1.80 4.44
N THR A 186 -0.72 2.82 3.97
CA THR A 186 -0.77 3.21 2.57
C THR A 186 -0.24 4.63 2.39
N GLY A 187 0.39 4.88 1.25
CA GLY A 187 0.89 6.20 0.90
C GLY A 187 1.36 6.31 -0.54
N TRP A 188 1.89 7.48 -0.88
CA TRP A 188 2.45 7.75 -2.20
C TRP A 188 3.83 8.37 -2.10
N TYR A 189 4.69 8.05 -3.05
CA TYR A 189 5.90 8.81 -3.34
C TYR A 189 5.57 9.90 -4.36
N HIS A 190 6.08 11.10 -4.11
CA HIS A 190 5.79 12.30 -4.89
C HIS A 190 7.05 12.85 -5.58
N VAL A 191 6.87 13.57 -6.68
CA VAL A 191 7.95 14.39 -7.30
C VAL A 191 8.40 15.56 -6.43
#